data_AF-V5I7W1-F1
#
_entry.id   AF-V5I7W1-F1
#
_cell.length_a   1.000
_cell.length_b   1.000
_cell.length_c   1.000
_cell.angle_alpha   90.00
_cell.angle_beta   90.00
_cell.angle_gamma   90.00
#
_symmetry.space_group_name_H-M   'P 1'
#
loop_
_entity.id
_entity.type
_entity.pdbx_description
1 polymer ?
#
loop_
_entity_poly.entity_id
_entity_poly.type
_entity_poly.pdbx_seq_one_letter_code
_entity_poly.pdbx_strand_id
1 'polypeptide(L)'
;DYGYGFNYEEPFSKLSKEEFPAALTADNQTLIKANRVIDSLRAYGMTNIIGGLEAALYLAKVRQDHPSDKKYQPVIIFLTDGDPNVGVYSTQTITNIVTRLNTESKIPIYSLSFGEDADKEFLRKLSLKNQGFARHIYEAADASLQIQEFYKQVSSPLLSNITFKYNAEVKEVTKTKFPIYFKGSEIVVSGRYDNLESHLNIARPVDCWATEPKVLPPTVERSVTSLERLWAYLTVKQLLDERELAENKTE
;
A
#
# COMPACT_ATOMS: atom_id res chain seq x y z
N ASP A 1 3.91 -33.58 -8.90
CA ASP A 1 5.15 -32.82 -8.72
C ASP A 1 5.52 -32.14 -10.04
N TYR A 2 4.92 -30.99 -10.34
CA TYR A 2 5.23 -30.19 -11.53
C TYR A 2 5.99 -28.94 -11.06
N GLY A 3 7.26 -29.17 -10.69
CA GLY A 3 8.20 -28.11 -10.35
C GLY A 3 8.57 -27.30 -11.58
N TYR A 4 7.72 -26.36 -11.99
CA TYR A 4 8.20 -25.19 -12.70
C TYR A 4 9.06 -24.40 -11.71
N GLY A 5 10.37 -24.63 -11.73
CA GLY A 5 11.33 -23.89 -10.94
C GLY A 5 11.29 -22.41 -11.33
N PHE A 6 10.43 -21.64 -10.68
CA PHE A 6 10.50 -20.19 -10.73
C PHE A 6 11.67 -19.79 -9.83
N ASN A 7 12.79 -19.42 -10.47
CA ASN A 7 13.92 -18.85 -9.77
C ASN A 7 13.61 -17.40 -9.42
N TYR A 8 13.12 -17.16 -8.21
CA TYR A 8 12.90 -15.80 -7.70
C TYR A 8 14.20 -15.14 -7.18
N GLU A 9 15.37 -15.78 -7.34
CA GLU A 9 16.68 -15.14 -7.11
C GLU A 9 17.08 -14.20 -8.24
N GLU A 10 16.58 -14.44 -9.47
CA GLU A 10 16.72 -13.53 -10.62
C GLU A 10 15.35 -12.91 -10.96
N PRO A 11 14.94 -11.87 -10.22
CA PRO A 11 13.60 -11.30 -10.36
C PRO A 11 13.37 -10.73 -11.74
N PHE A 12 12.14 -10.92 -12.24
CA PHE A 12 11.70 -10.43 -13.54
C PHE A 12 12.44 -11.03 -14.75
N SER A 13 13.35 -12.00 -14.59
CA SER A 13 14.18 -12.56 -15.68
C SER A 13 13.38 -13.18 -16.84
N LYS A 14 12.17 -13.70 -16.56
CA LYS A 14 11.22 -14.14 -17.59
C LYS A 14 10.42 -12.96 -18.15
N LEU A 15 9.90 -12.10 -17.27
CA LEU A 15 9.06 -10.96 -17.65
C LEU A 15 9.82 -9.94 -18.50
N SER A 16 11.14 -9.77 -18.29
CA SER A 16 11.99 -8.88 -19.07
C SER A 16 12.23 -9.34 -20.50
N LYS A 17 11.89 -10.59 -20.83
CA LYS A 17 11.97 -11.15 -22.18
C LYS A 17 10.64 -11.07 -22.92
N GLU A 18 9.57 -10.73 -22.22
CA GLU A 18 8.23 -10.59 -22.78
C GLU A 18 7.98 -9.12 -23.17
N GLU A 19 7.23 -8.90 -24.25
CA GLU A 19 6.78 -7.56 -24.60
C GLU A 19 5.48 -7.23 -23.86
N PHE A 20 5.59 -6.39 -22.82
CA PHE A 20 4.43 -5.82 -22.15
C PHE A 20 4.03 -4.49 -22.79
N PRO A 21 2.73 -4.24 -23.01
CA PRO A 21 2.29 -2.93 -23.44
C PRO A 21 2.61 -1.88 -22.37
N ALA A 22 3.11 -0.73 -22.80
CA ALA A 22 3.32 0.40 -21.90
C ALA A 22 1.99 0.81 -21.24
N ALA A 23 2.08 1.48 -20.08
CA ALA A 23 0.92 2.05 -19.41
C ALA A 23 0.17 2.99 -20.36
N LEU A 24 -1.11 2.69 -20.60
CA LEU A 24 -1.95 3.45 -21.53
C LEU A 24 -2.70 4.56 -20.81
N THR A 25 -3.00 5.64 -21.53
CA THR A 25 -3.91 6.67 -21.01
C THR A 25 -5.33 6.12 -20.93
N ALA A 26 -6.04 6.40 -19.84
CA ALA A 26 -7.42 5.98 -19.65
C ALA A 26 -8.41 6.82 -20.48
N ASP A 27 -8.28 6.78 -21.80
CA ASP A 27 -9.25 7.35 -22.75
C ASP A 27 -10.38 6.36 -23.07
N ASN A 28 -11.43 6.84 -23.73
CA ASN A 28 -12.60 6.02 -24.06
C ASN A 28 -12.26 4.75 -24.86
N GLN A 29 -11.29 4.81 -25.79
CA GLN A 29 -10.92 3.65 -26.60
C GLN A 29 -10.18 2.60 -25.76
N THR A 30 -9.28 3.04 -24.89
CA THR A 30 -8.52 2.19 -23.96
C THR A 30 -9.44 1.54 -22.94
N LEU A 31 -10.42 2.28 -22.40
CA LEU A 31 -11.42 1.75 -21.47
C LEU A 31 -12.30 0.69 -22.12
N ILE A 32 -12.73 0.89 -23.38
CA ILE A 32 -13.49 -0.13 -24.12
C ILE A 32 -12.65 -1.42 -24.30
N LYS A 33 -11.36 -1.28 -24.65
CA LYS A 33 -10.47 -2.44 -24.78
C LYS A 33 -10.27 -3.16 -23.45
N ALA A 34 -10.07 -2.42 -22.36
CA ALA A 34 -9.92 -2.97 -21.02
C ALA A 34 -11.17 -3.75 -20.57
N ASN A 35 -12.36 -3.20 -20.81
CA ASN A 35 -13.62 -3.89 -20.50
C ASN A 35 -13.77 -5.19 -21.28
N ARG A 36 -13.39 -5.23 -22.56
CA ARG A 36 -13.38 -6.49 -23.33
C ARG A 36 -12.43 -7.54 -22.76
N VAL A 37 -11.27 -7.12 -22.23
CA VAL A 37 -10.36 -8.03 -21.53
C VAL A 37 -11.05 -8.60 -20.30
N ILE A 38 -11.69 -7.75 -19.48
CA ILE A 38 -12.45 -8.16 -18.29
C ILE A 38 -13.56 -9.16 -18.65
N ASP A 39 -14.37 -8.87 -19.68
CA ASP A 39 -15.46 -9.74 -20.15
C ASP A 39 -14.96 -11.11 -20.66
N SER A 40 -13.70 -11.15 -21.12
CA SER A 40 -13.05 -12.37 -21.61
C SER A 40 -12.39 -13.22 -20.52
N LEU A 41 -12.29 -12.71 -19.28
CA LEU A 41 -11.68 -13.46 -18.18
C LEU A 41 -12.47 -14.75 -17.90
N ARG A 42 -11.73 -15.81 -17.60
CA ARG A 42 -12.26 -17.13 -17.27
C ARG A 42 -11.52 -17.67 -16.04
N ALA A 43 -12.27 -18.26 -15.12
CA ALA A 43 -11.69 -18.96 -13.99
C ALA A 43 -11.24 -20.36 -14.43
N TYR A 44 -10.00 -20.72 -14.07
CA TYR A 44 -9.41 -22.02 -14.40
C TYR A 44 -9.07 -22.85 -13.15
N GLY A 45 -9.53 -22.42 -11.96
CA GLY A 45 -9.38 -23.15 -10.70
C GLY A 45 -7.99 -23.10 -10.06
N MET A 46 -7.07 -22.30 -10.59
CA MET A 46 -5.69 -22.13 -10.09
C MET A 46 -5.45 -20.70 -9.60
N THR A 47 -4.58 -20.56 -8.60
CA THR A 47 -4.28 -19.31 -7.90
C THR A 47 -2.77 -19.12 -7.79
N ASN A 48 -2.16 -18.47 -8.80
CA ASN A 48 -0.73 -18.14 -8.83
C ASN A 48 -0.49 -16.69 -8.33
N ILE A 49 -0.59 -16.50 -7.01
CA ILE A 49 -0.47 -15.17 -6.38
C ILE A 49 0.88 -14.51 -6.67
N ILE A 50 1.97 -15.25 -6.55
CA ILE A 50 3.32 -14.72 -6.72
C ILE A 50 3.55 -14.21 -8.14
N GLY A 51 3.08 -14.93 -9.16
CA GLY A 51 3.22 -14.51 -10.55
C GLY A 51 2.46 -13.21 -10.84
N GLY A 52 1.25 -13.05 -10.28
CA GLY A 52 0.46 -11.83 -10.42
C GLY A 52 1.14 -10.61 -9.75
N LEU A 53 1.64 -10.79 -8.52
CA LEU A 53 2.33 -9.72 -7.79
C LEU A 53 3.68 -9.34 -8.43
N GLU A 54 4.43 -10.32 -8.91
CA GLU A 54 5.69 -10.08 -9.63
C GLU A 54 5.44 -9.29 -10.93
N ALA A 55 4.44 -9.69 -11.73
CA ALA A 55 4.07 -8.97 -12.94
C ALA A 55 3.64 -7.52 -12.65
N ALA A 56 2.82 -7.31 -11.61
CA ALA A 56 2.39 -5.97 -11.21
C ALA A 56 3.57 -5.07 -10.80
N LEU A 57 4.50 -5.60 -9.98
CA LEU A 57 5.71 -4.88 -9.58
C LEU A 57 6.61 -4.58 -10.76
N TYR A 58 6.80 -5.53 -11.67
CA TYR A 58 7.59 -5.34 -12.88
C TYR A 58 7.04 -4.19 -13.74
N LEU A 59 5.75 -4.21 -14.05
CA LEU A 59 5.09 -3.17 -14.85
C LEU A 59 5.20 -1.79 -14.21
N ALA A 60 5.03 -1.72 -12.89
CA ALA A 60 5.18 -0.48 -12.14
C ALA A 60 6.64 0.02 -12.14
N LYS A 61 7.63 -0.88 -12.01
CA LYS A 61 9.06 -0.55 -12.08
C LYS A 61 9.46 -0.04 -13.46
N VAL A 62 9.09 -0.76 -14.53
CA VAL A 62 9.31 -0.32 -15.92
C VAL A 62 8.78 1.10 -16.13
N ARG A 63 7.61 1.42 -15.57
CA ARG A 63 7.03 2.75 -15.66
C ARG A 63 7.80 3.82 -14.88
N GLN A 64 8.30 3.50 -13.70
CA GLN A 64 9.14 4.39 -12.89
C GLN A 64 10.48 4.68 -13.55
N ASP A 65 11.09 3.66 -14.19
CA ASP A 65 12.39 3.76 -14.87
C ASP A 65 12.32 4.52 -16.20
N HIS A 66 11.13 4.65 -16.79
CA HIS A 66 10.87 5.44 -18.00
C HIS A 66 9.97 6.65 -17.71
N PRO A 67 10.44 7.63 -16.90
CA PRO A 67 9.63 8.77 -16.53
C PRO A 67 9.23 9.61 -17.75
N SER A 68 7.97 10.02 -17.80
CA SER A 68 7.50 11.03 -18.75
C SER A 68 7.45 12.39 -18.06
N ASP A 69 7.25 13.47 -18.83
CA ASP A 69 7.02 14.83 -18.28
C ASP A 69 5.92 14.87 -17.21
N LYS A 70 4.92 13.98 -17.33
CA LYS A 70 3.92 13.72 -16.31
C LYS A 70 4.45 12.74 -15.27
N LYS A 71 4.52 13.16 -14.00
CA LYS A 71 4.79 12.28 -12.86
C LYS A 71 3.52 11.53 -12.47
N TYR A 72 3.61 10.20 -12.37
CA TYR A 72 2.52 9.33 -11.94
C TYR A 72 2.89 8.68 -10.61
N GLN A 73 1.90 8.50 -9.74
CA GLN A 73 2.05 7.76 -8.49
C GLN A 73 1.55 6.32 -8.70
N PRO A 74 2.43 5.31 -8.80
CA PRO A 74 2.00 3.92 -8.93
C PRO A 74 1.36 3.41 -7.65
N VAL A 75 0.37 2.55 -7.82
CA VAL A 75 -0.37 1.83 -6.78
C VAL A 75 -0.67 0.43 -7.30
N ILE A 76 -0.56 -0.59 -6.45
CA ILE A 76 -0.99 -1.96 -6.76
C ILE A 76 -2.21 -2.28 -5.89
N ILE A 77 -3.28 -2.74 -6.53
CA ILE A 77 -4.46 -3.30 -5.86
C ILE A 77 -4.47 -4.79 -6.18
N PHE A 78 -4.42 -5.63 -5.16
CA PHE A 78 -4.43 -7.08 -5.28
C PHE A 78 -5.74 -7.64 -4.71
N LEU A 79 -6.44 -8.49 -5.45
CA LEU A 79 -7.72 -9.09 -5.05
C LEU A 79 -7.59 -10.61 -5.20
N THR A 80 -7.98 -11.36 -4.16
CA THR A 80 -8.05 -12.82 -4.21
C THR A 80 -9.21 -13.33 -3.36
N ASP A 81 -9.83 -14.42 -3.81
CA ASP A 81 -10.86 -15.17 -3.10
C ASP A 81 -10.32 -16.42 -2.40
N GLY A 82 -9.04 -16.75 -2.59
CA GLY A 82 -8.46 -17.93 -1.95
C GLY A 82 -6.94 -17.89 -1.83
N ASP A 83 -6.42 -19.01 -1.34
CA ASP A 83 -5.01 -19.23 -1.06
C ASP A 83 -4.19 -19.59 -2.31
N PRO A 84 -2.87 -19.32 -2.28
CA PRO A 84 -1.98 -19.67 -3.38
C PRO A 84 -1.88 -21.20 -3.54
N ASN A 85 -2.19 -21.70 -4.74
CA ASN A 85 -2.17 -23.13 -5.05
C ASN A 85 -1.36 -23.48 -6.32
N VAL A 86 -0.69 -22.49 -6.92
CA VAL A 86 0.24 -22.64 -8.05
C VAL A 86 1.46 -21.74 -7.83
N GLY A 87 2.65 -22.22 -8.22
CA GLY A 87 3.90 -21.47 -8.10
C GLY A 87 4.46 -21.60 -6.68
N VAL A 88 4.36 -20.53 -5.87
CA VAL A 88 4.79 -20.53 -4.46
C VAL A 88 3.55 -20.63 -3.59
N TYR A 89 3.50 -21.64 -2.73
CA TYR A 89 2.37 -21.92 -1.83
C TYR A 89 2.52 -21.24 -0.47
N SER A 90 3.76 -21.02 -0.01
CA SER A 90 4.02 -20.41 1.31
C SER A 90 3.74 -18.91 1.28
N THR A 91 2.69 -18.47 1.98
CA THR A 91 2.30 -17.06 2.15
C THR A 91 3.43 -16.20 2.74
N GLN A 92 4.20 -16.75 3.67
CA GLN A 92 5.39 -16.11 4.24
C GLN A 92 6.50 -15.94 3.19
N THR A 93 6.74 -16.95 2.36
CA THR A 93 7.74 -16.88 1.28
C THR A 93 7.32 -15.86 0.22
N ILE A 94 6.05 -15.85 -0.19
CA ILE A 94 5.49 -14.83 -1.11
C ILE A 94 5.71 -13.44 -0.54
N THR A 95 5.33 -13.22 0.72
CA THR A 95 5.49 -11.93 1.40
C THR A 95 6.95 -11.46 1.40
N ASN A 96 7.89 -12.35 1.70
CA ASN A 96 9.31 -12.03 1.73
C ASN A 96 9.86 -11.69 0.34
N ILE A 97 9.49 -12.48 -0.69
CA ILE A 97 9.89 -12.20 -2.07
C ILE A 97 9.34 -10.84 -2.51
N VAL A 98 8.03 -10.64 -2.42
CA VAL A 98 7.36 -9.40 -2.88
C VAL A 98 7.93 -8.17 -2.17
N THR A 99 8.12 -8.24 -0.85
CA THR A 99 8.73 -7.14 -0.07
C THR A 99 10.15 -6.84 -0.54
N ARG A 100 10.97 -7.88 -0.79
CA ARG A 100 12.33 -7.71 -1.31
C ARG A 100 12.29 -7.03 -2.68
N LEU A 101 11.45 -7.49 -3.61
CA LEU A 101 11.32 -6.91 -4.96
C LEU A 101 10.86 -5.45 -4.94
N ASN A 102 10.09 -5.05 -3.93
CA ASN A 102 9.54 -3.72 -3.80
C ASN A 102 10.41 -2.75 -2.96
N THR A 103 11.62 -3.17 -2.55
CA THR A 103 12.50 -2.37 -1.65
C THR A 103 12.90 -1.02 -2.25
N GLU A 104 13.23 -1.01 -3.56
CA GLU A 104 13.65 0.19 -4.29
C GLU A 104 12.45 1.05 -4.67
N SER A 105 11.45 0.45 -5.33
CA SER A 105 10.29 1.12 -5.90
C SER A 105 9.28 1.63 -4.88
N LYS A 106 9.19 0.96 -3.71
CA LYS A 106 8.31 1.31 -2.58
C LYS A 106 6.87 1.59 -3.01
N ILE A 107 6.33 0.74 -3.90
CA ILE A 107 4.98 0.88 -4.43
C ILE A 107 3.99 0.36 -3.39
N PRO A 108 2.98 1.14 -2.96
CA PRO A 108 1.97 0.64 -2.05
C PRO A 108 1.17 -0.51 -2.65
N ILE A 109 1.07 -1.62 -1.90
CA ILE A 109 0.23 -2.78 -2.25
C ILE A 109 -0.96 -2.81 -1.30
N TYR A 110 -2.16 -2.62 -1.85
CA TYR A 110 -3.41 -2.75 -1.12
C TYR A 110 -4.08 -4.07 -1.47
N SER A 111 -4.30 -4.93 -0.48
CA SER A 111 -4.91 -6.23 -0.69
C SER A 111 -6.40 -6.25 -0.36
N LEU A 112 -7.19 -6.97 -1.15
CA LEU A 112 -8.59 -7.27 -0.94
C LEU A 112 -8.75 -8.78 -0.77
N SER A 113 -9.19 -9.22 0.41
CA SER A 113 -9.67 -10.59 0.62
C SER A 113 -11.14 -10.63 0.25
N PHE A 114 -11.53 -11.51 -0.65
CA PHE A 114 -12.91 -11.68 -1.06
C PHE A 114 -13.45 -12.99 -0.50
N GLY A 115 -14.53 -12.94 0.27
CA GLY A 115 -15.08 -14.18 0.82
C GLY A 115 -14.25 -14.84 1.90
N GLU A 116 -14.71 -15.98 2.40
CA GLU A 116 -14.13 -16.59 3.60
C GLU A 116 -12.88 -17.44 3.36
N ASP A 117 -12.60 -17.79 2.11
CA ASP A 117 -11.52 -18.73 1.76
C ASP A 117 -10.15 -18.05 1.58
N ALA A 118 -10.09 -16.72 1.54
CA ALA A 118 -8.84 -15.97 1.44
C ALA A 118 -8.17 -15.77 2.81
N ASP A 119 -6.87 -16.09 2.93
CA ASP A 119 -6.09 -15.81 4.14
C ASP A 119 -5.95 -14.29 4.41
N LYS A 120 -6.78 -13.80 5.34
CA LYS A 120 -6.86 -12.38 5.75
C LYS A 120 -5.58 -11.92 6.47
N GLU A 121 -4.92 -12.80 7.22
CA GLU A 121 -3.69 -12.49 7.97
C GLU A 121 -2.52 -12.31 6.99
N PHE A 122 -2.36 -13.25 6.05
CA PHE A 122 -1.40 -13.13 4.95
C PHE A 122 -1.55 -11.82 4.19
N LEU A 123 -2.76 -11.49 3.74
CA LEU A 123 -2.99 -10.29 2.92
C LEU A 123 -2.75 -9.00 3.70
N ARG A 124 -3.09 -8.98 5.00
CA ARG A 124 -2.76 -7.88 5.91
C ARG A 124 -1.25 -7.71 6.03
N LYS A 125 -0.52 -8.79 6.30
CA LYS A 125 0.94 -8.79 6.46
C LYS A 125 1.65 -8.36 5.18
N LEU A 126 1.21 -8.87 4.02
CA LEU A 126 1.70 -8.49 2.69
C LEU A 126 1.55 -6.98 2.46
N SER A 127 0.36 -6.44 2.71
CA SER A 127 0.07 -5.01 2.53
C SER A 127 0.90 -4.14 3.49
N LEU A 128 0.96 -4.50 4.78
CA LEU A 128 1.69 -3.74 5.80
C LEU A 128 3.20 -3.69 5.49
N LYS A 129 3.82 -4.81 5.08
CA LYS A 129 5.23 -4.82 4.65
C LYS A 129 5.49 -3.99 3.39
N ASN A 130 4.45 -3.73 2.59
CA ASN A 130 4.52 -3.00 1.32
C ASN A 130 3.74 -1.68 1.34
N GLN A 131 3.75 -0.98 2.49
CA GLN A 131 3.23 0.39 2.65
C GLN A 131 1.73 0.60 2.34
N GLY A 132 0.96 -0.46 2.22
CA GLY A 132 -0.49 -0.42 2.03
C GLY A 132 -1.26 -0.96 3.23
N PHE A 133 -2.53 -1.26 2.99
CA PHE A 133 -3.43 -1.90 3.95
C PHE A 133 -4.30 -2.92 3.23
N ALA A 134 -4.81 -3.90 3.98
CA ALA A 134 -5.76 -4.87 3.47
C ALA A 134 -7.21 -4.51 3.85
N ARG A 135 -8.16 -4.89 3.01
CA ARG A 135 -9.59 -4.85 3.30
C ARG A 135 -10.22 -6.20 3.01
N HIS A 136 -11.19 -6.55 3.84
CA HIS A 136 -12.02 -7.72 3.62
C HIS A 136 -13.32 -7.31 2.93
N ILE A 137 -13.70 -8.07 1.91
CA ILE A 137 -14.91 -7.90 1.11
C ILE A 137 -15.79 -9.11 1.39
N TYR A 138 -16.97 -8.84 1.95
CA TYR A 138 -17.93 -9.89 2.27
C TYR A 138 -18.68 -10.31 1.01
N GLU A 139 -18.86 -11.62 0.83
CA GLU A 139 -19.68 -12.21 -0.21
C GLU A 139 -21.17 -11.96 0.05
N ALA A 140 -21.65 -10.80 -0.43
CA ALA A 140 -23.03 -10.40 -0.31
C ALA A 140 -23.46 -9.60 -1.55
N ALA A 141 -24.76 -9.25 -1.60
CA ALA A 141 -25.32 -8.48 -2.72
C ALA A 141 -24.64 -7.11 -2.93
N ASP A 142 -23.98 -6.57 -1.89
CA ASP A 142 -23.29 -5.29 -1.89
C ASP A 142 -21.77 -5.40 -2.09
N ALA A 143 -21.21 -6.58 -2.39
CA ALA A 143 -19.77 -6.75 -2.54
C ALA A 143 -19.15 -5.80 -3.59
N SER A 144 -19.89 -5.54 -4.67
CA SER A 144 -19.50 -4.55 -5.69
C SER A 144 -19.40 -3.13 -5.13
N LEU A 145 -20.30 -2.75 -4.21
CA LEU A 145 -20.27 -1.45 -3.53
C LEU A 145 -19.06 -1.35 -2.59
N GLN A 146 -18.77 -2.41 -1.82
CA GLN A 146 -17.62 -2.47 -0.93
C GLN A 146 -16.29 -2.25 -1.69
N ILE A 147 -16.15 -2.87 -2.88
CA ILE A 147 -14.97 -2.67 -3.76
C ILE A 147 -14.93 -1.24 -4.32
N GLN A 148 -16.06 -0.68 -4.75
CA GLN A 148 -16.13 0.71 -5.22
C GLN A 148 -15.75 1.72 -4.12
N GLU A 149 -16.21 1.52 -2.90
CA GLU A 149 -15.89 2.35 -1.75
C GLU A 149 -14.41 2.26 -1.38
N PHE A 150 -13.82 1.06 -1.46
CA PHE A 150 -12.38 0.89 -1.35
C PHE A 150 -11.65 1.66 -2.45
N TYR A 151 -12.05 1.51 -3.71
CA TYR A 151 -11.38 2.18 -4.83
C TYR A 151 -11.42 3.70 -4.67
N LYS A 152 -12.57 4.28 -4.29
CA LYS A 152 -12.70 5.72 -4.01
C LYS A 152 -11.71 6.24 -2.97
N GLN A 153 -11.29 5.42 -2.00
CA GLN A 153 -10.32 5.81 -0.98
C GLN A 153 -8.89 5.90 -1.53
N VAL A 154 -8.56 5.12 -2.57
CA VAL A 154 -7.19 5.02 -3.13
C VAL A 154 -7.07 5.55 -4.56
N SER A 155 -8.15 6.00 -5.19
CA SER A 155 -8.20 6.38 -6.61
C SER A 155 -7.66 7.77 -6.92
N SER A 156 -7.39 8.61 -5.92
CA SER A 156 -7.02 10.01 -6.12
C SER A 156 -5.83 10.42 -5.27
N PRO A 157 -4.61 9.94 -5.58
CA PRO A 157 -3.39 10.36 -4.90
C PRO A 157 -3.13 11.85 -5.17
N LEU A 158 -2.94 12.64 -4.11
CA LEU A 158 -2.67 14.08 -4.20
C LEU A 158 -1.23 14.43 -3.80
N LEU A 159 -0.68 13.73 -2.80
CA LEU A 159 0.71 13.88 -2.38
C LEU A 159 1.35 12.50 -2.25
N SER A 160 2.68 12.45 -2.38
CA SER A 160 3.49 11.27 -2.10
C SER A 160 4.73 11.62 -1.26
N ASN A 161 5.39 10.60 -0.72
CA ASN A 161 6.62 10.75 0.08
C ASN A 161 6.50 11.80 1.20
N ILE A 162 5.40 11.75 1.95
CA ILE A 162 5.10 12.73 3.00
C ILE A 162 5.90 12.37 4.25
N THR A 163 6.63 13.35 4.78
CA THR A 163 7.42 13.21 6.01
C THR A 163 7.11 14.38 6.94
N PHE A 164 6.53 14.06 8.09
CA PHE A 164 6.35 14.99 9.19
C PHE A 164 7.67 15.08 9.98
N LYS A 165 8.14 16.30 10.22
CA LYS A 165 9.39 16.57 10.94
C LYS A 165 9.10 17.25 12.26
N TYR A 166 9.59 16.64 13.33
CA TYR A 166 9.45 17.12 14.70
C TYR A 166 10.82 17.48 15.28
N ASN A 167 10.85 18.37 16.28
CA ASN A 167 12.08 18.66 17.02
C ASN A 167 12.39 17.53 18.02
N ALA A 168 13.57 17.58 18.63
CA ALA A 168 14.02 16.53 19.56
C ALA A 168 13.23 16.50 20.90
N GLU A 169 12.43 17.52 21.17
CA GLU A 169 11.62 17.64 22.38
C GLU A 169 10.32 16.82 22.30
N VAL A 170 9.83 16.54 21.09
CA VAL A 170 8.66 15.67 20.89
C VAL A 170 9.09 14.21 21.05
N LYS A 171 8.42 13.49 21.93
CA LYS A 171 8.66 12.08 22.23
C LYS A 171 7.46 11.23 21.81
N GLU A 172 7.72 9.92 21.66
CA GLU A 172 6.69 8.90 21.39
C GLU A 172 5.73 9.29 20.27
N VAL A 173 6.32 9.75 19.16
CA VAL A 173 5.58 10.15 17.97
C VAL A 173 5.17 8.91 17.20
N THR A 174 3.91 8.85 16.81
CA THR A 174 3.40 7.84 15.88
C THR A 174 4.07 7.99 14.52
N LYS A 175 3.83 7.04 13.61
CA LYS A 175 4.35 7.03 12.23
C LYS A 175 4.34 8.42 11.60
N THR A 176 5.52 8.87 11.16
CA THR A 176 5.73 10.22 10.59
C THR A 176 5.94 10.22 9.08
N LYS A 177 6.05 9.04 8.47
CA LYS A 177 6.29 8.88 7.03
C LYS A 177 5.10 8.18 6.38
N PHE A 178 4.55 8.78 5.35
CA PHE A 178 3.39 8.25 4.62
C PHE A 178 3.68 8.22 3.12
N PRO A 179 3.39 7.10 2.45
CA PRO A 179 3.74 6.94 1.04
C PRO A 179 2.88 7.83 0.14
N ILE A 180 1.59 7.92 0.43
CA ILE A 180 0.59 8.62 -0.38
C ILE A 180 -0.45 9.26 0.54
N TYR A 181 -0.90 10.45 0.18
CA TYR A 181 -2.11 11.09 0.70
C TYR A 181 -3.16 11.10 -0.42
N PHE A 182 -4.34 10.56 -0.13
CA PHE A 182 -5.46 10.50 -1.09
C PHE A 182 -6.48 11.60 -0.84
N LYS A 183 -7.13 12.08 -1.89
CA LYS A 183 -8.22 13.06 -1.80
C LYS A 183 -9.34 12.53 -0.91
N GLY A 184 -9.77 13.32 0.06
CA GLY A 184 -10.82 12.94 1.01
C GLY A 184 -10.35 12.03 2.15
N SER A 185 -9.08 11.67 2.20
CA SER A 185 -8.46 11.02 3.36
C SER A 185 -7.87 12.03 4.33
N GLU A 186 -7.37 11.53 5.46
CA GLU A 186 -6.68 12.30 6.49
C GLU A 186 -5.43 11.55 6.95
N ILE A 187 -4.36 12.30 7.25
CA ILE A 187 -3.17 11.78 7.93
C ILE A 187 -3.12 12.42 9.31
N VAL A 188 -3.08 11.58 10.33
CA VAL A 188 -2.96 12.00 11.73
C VAL A 188 -1.63 11.50 12.28
N VAL A 189 -0.86 12.43 12.85
CA VAL A 189 0.36 12.13 13.60
C VAL A 189 0.20 12.73 14.99
N SER A 190 0.48 11.94 16.00
CA SER A 190 0.43 12.39 17.39
C SER A 190 1.73 12.02 18.11
N GLY A 191 2.05 12.77 19.15
CA GLY A 191 3.18 12.53 20.03
C GLY A 191 2.97 13.31 21.32
N ARG A 192 3.91 13.19 22.24
CA ARG A 192 3.85 13.90 23.53
C ARG A 192 5.08 14.76 23.75
N TYR A 193 4.89 15.86 24.47
CA TYR A 193 5.98 16.69 24.99
C TYR A 193 6.12 16.42 26.48
N ASP A 194 7.37 16.35 26.96
CA ASP A 194 7.63 16.23 28.41
C ASP A 194 7.52 17.58 29.13
N ASN A 195 7.79 18.69 28.44
CA ASN A 195 7.74 20.04 29.00
C ASN A 195 6.75 20.93 28.24
N LEU A 196 5.69 21.38 28.92
CA LEU A 196 4.68 22.27 28.34
C LEU A 196 5.20 23.72 28.13
N GLU A 197 6.31 24.14 28.74
CA GLU A 197 6.80 25.51 28.50
C GLU A 197 7.43 25.70 27.10
N SER A 198 7.68 24.62 26.35
CA SER A 198 8.33 24.68 25.02
C SER A 198 7.37 24.81 23.82
N HIS A 199 6.06 24.99 24.07
CA HIS A 199 5.03 25.07 23.01
C HIS A 199 5.22 26.20 21.98
N LEU A 200 6.10 27.16 22.24
CA LEU A 200 6.23 28.38 21.44
C LEU A 200 7.08 28.22 20.16
N ASN A 201 7.73 27.07 19.93
CA ASN A 201 8.63 26.84 18.78
C ASN A 201 8.21 25.69 17.84
N ILE A 202 6.92 25.29 17.81
CA ILE A 202 6.42 24.15 17.02
C ILE A 202 6.14 24.52 15.54
N ALA A 203 6.90 25.45 14.97
CA ALA A 203 6.79 25.76 13.55
C ALA A 203 7.76 24.88 12.75
N ARG A 204 7.43 23.61 12.52
CA ARG A 204 8.16 22.81 11.53
C ARG A 204 7.24 22.31 10.43
N PRO A 205 7.64 22.48 9.17
CA PRO A 205 6.80 22.16 8.04
C PRO A 205 6.70 20.64 7.80
N VAL A 206 5.64 20.25 7.12
CA VAL A 206 5.52 18.93 6.51
C VAL A 206 6.24 18.96 5.16
N ASP A 207 7.23 18.08 4.99
CA ASP A 207 7.86 17.88 3.68
C ASP A 207 7.04 16.84 2.91
N CYS A 208 6.65 17.19 1.69
CA CYS A 208 5.89 16.28 0.84
C CYS A 208 6.21 16.51 -0.64
N TRP A 209 5.85 15.53 -1.46
CA TRP A 209 5.95 15.64 -2.91
C TRP A 209 4.56 15.73 -3.52
N ALA A 210 4.36 16.74 -4.37
CA ALA A 210 3.26 16.79 -5.33
C ALA A 210 3.87 16.70 -6.73
N THR A 211 3.39 17.51 -7.68
CA THR A 211 4.11 17.77 -8.95
C THR A 211 5.54 18.27 -8.69
N GLU A 212 5.70 19.06 -7.63
CA GLU A 212 6.94 19.63 -7.12
C GLU A 212 7.06 19.42 -5.59
N PRO A 213 8.27 19.47 -5.00
CA PRO A 213 8.44 19.45 -3.56
C PRO A 213 7.66 20.59 -2.88
N LYS A 214 6.87 20.27 -1.86
CA LYS A 214 6.09 21.24 -1.10
C LYS A 214 6.38 21.15 0.38
N VAL A 215 6.37 22.32 1.00
CA VAL A 215 6.60 22.56 2.42
C VAL A 215 5.31 23.19 2.95
N LEU A 216 4.54 22.43 3.74
CA LEU A 216 3.26 22.91 4.28
C LEU A 216 3.48 23.50 5.69
N PRO A 217 3.20 24.79 5.92
CA PRO A 217 3.35 25.40 7.24
C PRO A 217 2.28 24.91 8.20
N PRO A 218 2.59 24.74 9.50
CA PRO A 218 1.60 24.35 10.49
C PRO A 218 0.63 25.50 10.78
N THR A 219 -0.65 25.16 10.93
CA THR A 219 -1.66 26.06 11.50
C THR A 219 -1.96 25.58 12.91
N VAL A 220 -1.81 26.46 13.91
CA VAL A 220 -2.08 26.12 15.30
C VAL A 220 -3.53 26.45 15.62
N GLU A 221 -4.34 25.41 15.79
CA GLU A 221 -5.70 25.54 16.31
C GLU A 221 -5.73 25.35 17.85
N ARG A 222 -6.77 25.87 18.51
CA ARG A 222 -6.88 25.82 19.98
C ARG A 222 -6.98 24.39 20.49
N SER A 223 -6.59 24.21 21.75
CA SER A 223 -6.66 22.94 22.49
C SER A 223 -8.03 22.26 22.35
N VAL A 224 -7.98 21.00 21.94
CA VAL A 224 -9.11 20.07 21.95
C VAL A 224 -8.98 19.18 23.19
N THR A 225 -10.08 18.86 23.85
CA THR A 225 -10.07 17.88 24.95
C THR A 225 -9.79 16.47 24.40
N SER A 226 -9.09 15.63 25.18
CA SER A 226 -8.80 14.21 24.86
C SER A 226 -7.68 13.91 23.85
N LEU A 227 -6.76 14.84 23.57
CA LEU A 227 -5.59 14.58 22.71
C LEU A 227 -4.71 13.43 23.22
N GLU A 228 -4.59 13.27 24.54
CA GLU A 228 -3.87 12.15 25.15
C GLU A 228 -4.50 10.80 24.81
N ARG A 229 -5.84 10.71 24.78
CA ARG A 229 -6.55 9.47 24.41
C ARG A 229 -6.39 9.15 22.94
N LEU A 230 -6.41 10.18 22.07
CA LEU A 230 -6.13 10.01 20.65
C LEU A 230 -4.71 9.49 20.44
N TRP A 231 -3.72 10.08 21.13
CA TRP A 231 -2.33 9.63 21.09
C TRP A 231 -2.20 8.17 21.55
N ALA A 232 -2.78 7.82 22.70
CA ALA A 232 -2.73 6.45 23.21
C ALA A 232 -3.38 5.46 22.23
N TYR A 233 -4.54 5.79 21.66
CA TYR A 233 -5.22 4.96 20.68
C TYR A 233 -4.37 4.71 19.42
N LEU A 234 -3.79 5.77 18.84
CA LEU A 234 -2.96 5.66 17.64
C LEU A 234 -1.67 4.88 17.90
N THR A 235 -1.03 5.11 19.06
CA THR A 235 0.16 4.37 19.49
C THR A 235 -0.14 2.89 19.66
N VAL A 236 -1.21 2.53 20.37
CA VAL A 236 -1.62 1.11 20.54
C VAL A 236 -1.91 0.46 19.19
N LYS A 237 -2.64 1.16 18.30
CA LYS A 237 -2.93 0.64 16.95
C LYS A 237 -1.66 0.38 16.15
N GLN A 238 -0.69 1.30 16.21
CA GLN A 238 0.60 1.12 15.56
C GLN A 238 1.38 -0.08 16.14
N LEU A 239 1.41 -0.24 17.46
CA LEU A 239 2.06 -1.39 18.11
C LEU A 239 1.42 -2.72 17.72
N LEU A 240 0.10 -2.76 17.53
CA LEU A 240 -0.60 -3.94 17.02
C LEU A 240 -0.18 -4.28 15.58
N ASP A 241 -0.04 -3.27 14.72
CA ASP A 241 0.47 -3.47 13.35
C ASP A 241 1.94 -3.94 13.37
N GLU A 242 2.78 -3.39 14.24
CA GLU A 242 4.18 -3.83 14.40
C GLU A 242 4.30 -5.26 14.93
N ARG A 243 3.44 -5.66 15.88
CA ARG A 243 3.33 -7.03 16.37
C ARG A 243 2.95 -8.01 15.27
N GLU A 244 2.05 -7.62 14.37
CA GLU A 244 1.66 -8.46 13.22
C GLU A 244 2.83 -8.72 12.26
N LEU A 245 3.74 -7.75 12.15
CA LEU A 245 4.91 -7.84 11.29
C LEU A 245 6.07 -8.64 11.93
N ALA A 246 6.08 -8.81 13.25
CA ALA A 246 7.12 -9.53 13.97
C ALA A 246 7.15 -11.02 13.60
N GLU A 247 8.35 -11.56 13.38
CA GLU A 247 8.53 -12.96 12.98
C GLU A 247 8.41 -13.93 14.16
N ASN A 248 8.62 -13.44 15.39
CA ASN A 248 8.46 -14.20 16.63
C ASN A 248 7.34 -13.58 17.46
N LYS A 249 6.11 -14.09 17.29
CA LYS A 249 4.98 -13.80 18.18
C LYS A 249 5.16 -14.61 19.47
N THR A 250 6.16 -14.30 20.31
CA THR A 250 6.17 -14.85 21.67
C THR A 250 5.10 -14.13 22.50
N GLU A 251 4.32 -14.91 23.26
CA GLU A 251 3.22 -14.44 24.12
C GLU A 251 3.62 -13.34 25.10
#